data_AF-A0A6P4ADX8-F1
#
_entry.id   AF-A0A6P4ADX8-F1
#
_cell.length_a   1.000
_cell.length_b   1.000
_cell.length_c   1.000
_cell.angle_alpha   90.00
_cell.angle_beta   90.00
_cell.angle_gamma   90.00
#
_symmetry.space_group_name_H-M   'P 1'
#
loop_
_entity.id
_entity.type
_entity.pdbx_description
1 polymer ?
#
loop_
_entity_poly.entity_id
_entity_poly.type
_entity_poly.pdbx_seq_one_letter_code
_entity_poly.pdbx_strand_id
1 'polypeptide(L)'
;MNIMNSTCYKGFMLLVFVGFFFIDFHICNADPTDGFTQIPLSQKNFKLQKPYDKPLQQRYSYEDAIRSFWVYDKDKPFKPDSTTRPRTEVRVSGYDYSSGIWQFEGYAFVPNGTSGVTIVQIHGAAVGATSLQLRIYNGDMRYYKYNLVATNLYDKWFRVNIIHDVDKGKITVFIEGVKKFVVKDQGPGDLYFKCGVYAAPANSSNYMESRWKGIKLYRK
;
A
#
# COMPACT_ATOMS: atom_id res chain seq x y z
N MET A 1 -6.76 66.42 -64.62
CA MET A 1 -6.40 65.14 -65.27
C MET A 1 -6.20 64.13 -64.16
N ASN A 2 -7.10 63.13 -64.10
CA ASN A 2 -7.08 62.04 -63.12
C ASN A 2 -5.72 61.33 -63.11
N ILE A 3 -5.33 60.80 -61.95
CA ILE A 3 -5.12 59.36 -61.72
C ILE A 3 -5.13 59.12 -60.20
N MET A 4 -6.10 58.32 -59.76
CA MET A 4 -6.14 57.61 -58.48
C MET A 4 -4.95 56.64 -58.37
N ASN A 5 -4.45 56.43 -57.16
CA ASN A 5 -3.88 55.16 -56.65
C ASN A 5 -3.18 55.47 -55.31
N SER A 6 -3.14 54.62 -54.30
CA SER A 6 -3.85 53.40 -53.93
C SER A 6 -3.43 53.20 -52.47
N THR A 7 -4.40 52.98 -51.59
CA THR A 7 -4.22 52.75 -50.16
C THR A 7 -3.52 51.41 -49.90
N CYS A 8 -2.41 51.42 -49.15
CA CYS A 8 -1.83 50.21 -48.57
C CYS A 8 -1.62 50.43 -47.06
N TYR A 9 -2.66 50.16 -46.28
CA TYR A 9 -2.53 50.05 -44.83
C TYR A 9 -1.93 48.68 -44.50
N LYS A 10 -0.64 48.65 -44.17
CA LYS A 10 0.00 47.49 -43.55
C LYS A 10 -0.57 47.33 -42.13
N GLY A 11 -1.49 46.40 -41.97
CA GLY A 11 -1.95 45.96 -40.65
C GLY A 11 -0.80 45.29 -39.90
N PHE A 12 -0.32 45.94 -38.84
CA PHE A 12 0.62 45.34 -37.90
C PHE A 12 -0.20 44.52 -36.90
N MET A 13 -0.31 43.22 -37.13
CA MET A 13 -0.99 42.31 -36.20
C MET A 13 -0.04 42.06 -35.02
N LEU A 14 -0.25 42.77 -33.91
CA LEU A 14 0.49 42.56 -32.67
C LEU A 14 -0.06 41.29 -32.00
N LEU A 15 0.63 40.17 -32.17
CA LEU A 15 0.39 38.93 -31.45
C LEU A 15 0.79 39.12 -29.98
N VAL A 16 -0.19 39.39 -29.12
CA VAL A 16 -0.02 39.38 -27.67
C VAL A 16 0.02 37.91 -27.23
N PHE A 17 1.23 37.37 -27.06
CA PHE A 17 1.43 36.12 -26.34
C PHE A 17 1.13 36.36 -24.86
N VAL A 18 -0.10 36.07 -24.44
CA VAL A 18 -0.41 35.89 -23.02
C VAL A 18 0.21 34.55 -22.61
N GLY A 19 1.44 34.63 -22.08
CA GLY A 19 2.07 33.48 -21.43
C GLY A 19 1.23 33.09 -20.22
N PHE A 20 0.41 32.05 -20.36
CA PHE A 20 -0.15 31.35 -19.22
C PHE A 20 1.03 30.69 -18.50
N PHE A 21 1.59 31.40 -17.51
CA PHE A 21 2.34 30.74 -16.45
C PHE A 21 1.37 29.78 -15.78
N PHE A 22 1.48 28.50 -16.11
CA PHE A 22 0.98 27.44 -15.25
C PHE A 22 1.77 27.55 -13.95
N ILE A 23 1.27 28.37 -13.03
CA ILE A 23 1.62 28.24 -11.64
C ILE A 23 1.02 26.89 -11.26
N ASP A 24 1.86 25.86 -11.25
CA ASP A 24 1.53 24.61 -10.59
C ASP A 24 1.19 24.97 -9.15
N PHE A 25 -0.10 25.10 -8.86
CA PHE A 25 -0.61 25.07 -7.50
C PHE A 25 -0.27 23.68 -6.97
N HIS A 26 0.93 23.54 -6.43
CA HIS A 26 1.23 22.50 -5.45
C HIS A 26 0.30 22.77 -4.28
N ILE A 27 -0.91 22.21 -4.35
CA ILE A 27 -1.73 21.97 -3.16
C ILE A 27 -0.82 21.13 -2.27
N CYS A 28 -0.24 21.76 -1.26
CA CYS A 28 0.54 21.10 -0.23
C CYS A 28 -0.42 20.15 0.49
N ASN A 29 -0.57 18.93 -0.03
CA ASN A 29 -1.26 17.89 0.68
C ASN A 29 -0.40 17.56 1.89
N ALA A 30 -0.99 17.70 3.08
CA ALA A 30 -0.41 17.23 4.33
C ALA A 30 0.06 15.78 4.16
N ASP A 31 1.25 15.45 4.65
CA ASP A 31 1.75 14.08 4.63
C ASP A 31 0.81 13.21 5.48
N PRO A 32 0.52 11.96 5.09
CA PRO A 32 -0.34 11.09 5.89
C PRO A 32 0.16 10.87 7.34
N THR A 33 1.44 11.13 7.62
CA THR A 33 2.05 11.05 8.95
C THR A 33 1.94 12.35 9.77
N ASP A 34 1.41 13.44 9.20
CA ASP A 34 1.31 14.72 9.91
C ASP A 34 0.47 14.59 11.20
N GLY A 35 1.06 15.03 12.31
CA GLY A 35 0.44 14.96 13.64
C GLY A 35 0.48 13.57 14.30
N PHE A 36 1.20 12.60 13.73
CA PHE A 36 1.47 11.31 14.36
C PHE A 36 2.81 11.28 15.09
N THR A 37 2.90 10.49 16.16
CA THR A 37 4.17 10.17 16.82
C THR A 37 4.67 8.81 16.34
N GLN A 38 5.91 8.76 15.83
CA GLN A 38 6.51 7.50 15.40
C GLN A 38 6.84 6.62 16.60
N ILE A 39 6.51 5.33 16.49
CA ILE A 39 6.85 4.30 17.44
C ILE A 39 8.18 3.65 17.04
N PRO A 40 9.14 3.46 17.97
CA PRO A 40 10.39 2.79 17.68
C PRO A 40 10.15 1.31 17.39
N LEU A 41 10.46 0.87 16.18
CA LEU A 41 10.46 -0.54 15.80
C LEU A 41 11.88 -1.09 15.73
N SER A 42 12.06 -2.28 16.28
CA SER A 42 13.30 -3.07 16.16
C SER A 42 13.02 -4.42 15.50
N GLN A 43 14.08 -5.16 15.18
CA GLN A 43 13.94 -6.53 14.66
C GLN A 43 13.11 -7.44 15.57
N LYS A 44 13.13 -7.21 16.90
CA LYS A 44 12.37 -8.00 17.88
C LYS A 44 10.85 -7.86 17.69
N ASN A 45 10.39 -6.74 17.14
CA ASN A 45 8.98 -6.46 16.87
C ASN A 45 8.47 -7.15 15.61
N PHE A 46 9.35 -7.67 14.74
CA PHE A 46 8.96 -8.31 13.49
C PHE A 46 8.92 -9.83 13.66
N LYS A 47 7.76 -10.37 14.03
CA LYS A 47 7.56 -11.82 14.14
C LYS A 47 7.27 -12.43 12.78
N LEU A 48 8.24 -13.15 12.23
CA LEU A 48 8.11 -13.81 10.93
C LEU A 48 7.21 -15.03 11.02
N GLN A 49 6.25 -15.10 10.12
CA GLN A 49 5.41 -16.25 9.83
C GLN A 49 5.83 -16.80 8.47
N LYS A 50 5.85 -18.12 8.32
CA LYS A 50 6.26 -18.85 7.10
C LYS A 50 5.47 -20.16 7.01
N PRO A 51 5.44 -20.88 5.88
CA PRO A 51 4.95 -22.27 5.87
C PRO A 51 5.61 -23.10 6.98
N TYR A 52 4.83 -23.87 7.73
CA TYR A 52 5.34 -24.55 8.93
C TYR A 52 6.45 -25.56 8.59
N ASP A 53 6.38 -26.18 7.41
CA ASP A 53 7.25 -27.25 6.92
C ASP A 53 8.48 -26.74 6.13
N LYS A 54 8.62 -25.44 5.91
CA LYS A 54 9.75 -24.85 5.16
C LYS A 54 10.74 -24.13 6.07
N PRO A 55 12.05 -24.24 5.88
CA PRO A 55 13.01 -23.32 6.50
C PRO A 55 12.71 -21.86 6.11
N LEU A 56 13.00 -20.91 7.00
CA LEU A 56 12.69 -19.49 6.77
C LEU A 56 13.41 -18.94 5.51
N GLN A 57 14.68 -19.29 5.36
CA GLN A 57 15.55 -18.83 4.26
C GLN A 57 15.05 -19.29 2.88
N GLN A 58 14.19 -20.31 2.81
CA GLN A 58 13.58 -20.73 1.56
C GLN A 58 12.40 -19.85 1.13
N ARG A 59 11.94 -18.93 1.99
CA ARG A 59 10.74 -18.11 1.77
C ARG A 59 10.90 -16.64 2.15
N TYR A 60 12.07 -16.28 2.67
CA TYR A 60 12.35 -14.97 3.21
C TYR A 60 13.84 -14.66 3.14
N SER A 61 14.18 -13.41 2.79
CA SER A 61 15.51 -12.83 2.97
C SER A 61 15.42 -11.40 3.52
N TYR A 62 16.52 -10.92 4.11
CA TYR A 62 16.67 -9.55 4.55
C TYR A 62 18.07 -9.04 4.25
N GLU A 63 18.18 -8.30 3.15
CA GLU A 63 19.43 -7.83 2.56
C GLU A 63 19.25 -6.34 2.23
N ASP A 64 20.26 -5.52 2.50
CA ASP A 64 20.24 -4.07 2.21
C ASP A 64 18.98 -3.34 2.67
N ALA A 65 18.52 -3.68 3.89
CA ALA A 65 17.29 -3.16 4.50
C ALA A 65 15.99 -3.47 3.73
N ILE A 66 16.02 -4.39 2.77
CA ILE A 66 14.88 -4.90 2.03
C ILE A 66 14.52 -6.29 2.55
N ARG A 67 13.26 -6.45 2.99
CA ARG A 67 12.68 -7.75 3.30
C ARG A 67 12.00 -8.29 2.05
N SER A 68 12.47 -9.42 1.53
CA SER A 68 11.81 -10.12 0.43
C SER A 68 11.07 -11.32 0.99
N PHE A 69 9.81 -11.47 0.62
CA PHE A 69 8.93 -12.55 1.07
C PHE A 69 8.38 -13.26 -0.14
N TRP A 70 8.43 -14.59 -0.15
CA TRP A 70 7.79 -15.36 -1.20
C TRP A 70 7.18 -16.65 -0.68
N VAL A 71 6.19 -17.17 -1.42
CA VAL A 71 5.55 -18.47 -1.22
C VAL A 71 5.13 -19.07 -2.55
N TYR A 72 4.91 -20.38 -2.53
CA TYR A 72 4.26 -21.11 -3.61
C TYR A 72 2.81 -21.45 -3.24
N ASP A 73 1.93 -21.60 -4.23
CA ASP A 73 0.50 -21.86 -4.02
C ASP A 73 0.22 -23.18 -3.27
N LYS A 74 1.10 -24.16 -3.44
CA LYS A 74 1.09 -25.48 -2.79
C LYS A 74 1.92 -25.57 -1.52
N ASP A 75 2.54 -24.48 -1.07
CA ASP A 75 3.15 -24.48 0.26
C ASP A 75 2.11 -24.80 1.33
N LYS A 76 2.59 -25.16 2.52
CA LYS A 76 1.71 -25.39 3.66
C LYS A 76 1.33 -24.07 4.35
N PRO A 77 0.23 -24.04 5.11
CA PRO A 77 -0.11 -22.92 5.97
C PRO A 77 0.99 -22.57 6.99
N PHE A 78 0.80 -21.47 7.72
CA PHE A 78 1.70 -21.10 8.82
C PHE A 78 1.66 -22.09 10.00
N LYS A 79 0.55 -22.81 10.19
CA LYS A 79 0.36 -23.78 11.27
C LYS A 79 -0.09 -25.14 10.71
N PRO A 80 0.34 -26.28 11.28
CA PRO A 80 -0.03 -27.62 10.82
C PRO A 80 -1.53 -27.84 10.64
N ASP A 81 -2.34 -27.43 11.63
CA ASP A 81 -3.78 -27.71 11.65
C ASP A 81 -4.63 -26.58 11.06
N SER A 82 -4.02 -25.69 10.27
CA SER A 82 -4.73 -24.56 9.65
C SER A 82 -5.15 -24.89 8.23
N THR A 83 -6.35 -24.46 7.83
CA THR A 83 -6.80 -24.51 6.43
C THR A 83 -6.47 -23.22 5.67
N THR A 84 -5.76 -22.28 6.30
CA THR A 84 -5.41 -21.01 5.66
C THR A 84 -4.39 -21.20 4.55
N ARG A 85 -4.38 -20.26 3.60
CA ARG A 85 -3.46 -20.29 2.47
C ARG A 85 -2.00 -20.00 2.92
N PRO A 86 -1.01 -20.30 2.09
CA PRO A 86 0.40 -20.09 2.45
C PRO A 86 0.73 -18.61 2.62
N ARG A 87 1.67 -18.34 3.53
CA ARG A 87 2.17 -16.99 3.81
C ARG A 87 3.63 -17.00 4.20
N THR A 88 4.31 -15.94 3.82
CA THR A 88 5.55 -15.51 4.49
C THR A 88 5.39 -14.03 4.78
N GLU A 89 5.23 -13.67 6.04
CA GLU A 89 4.88 -12.30 6.42
C GLU A 89 5.41 -11.96 7.81
N VAL A 90 5.63 -10.67 8.04
CA VAL A 90 5.85 -10.10 9.35
C VAL A 90 4.51 -9.84 10.02
N ARG A 91 4.36 -10.28 11.27
CA ARG A 91 3.41 -9.73 12.24
C ARG A 91 4.16 -8.73 13.12
N VAL A 92 3.74 -7.46 13.11
CA VAL A 92 4.29 -6.46 14.02
C VAL A 92 3.78 -6.77 15.43
N SER A 93 4.67 -6.89 16.41
CA SER A 93 4.35 -7.31 17.78
C SER A 93 4.81 -6.32 18.83
N GLY A 94 4.11 -6.30 19.96
CA GLY A 94 4.42 -5.45 21.11
C GLY A 94 3.78 -4.06 21.03
N TYR A 95 2.96 -3.85 20.00
CA TYR A 95 2.16 -2.64 19.74
C TYR A 95 0.79 -3.03 19.19
N ASP A 96 0.29 -4.17 19.67
CA ASP A 96 -1.09 -4.58 19.44
C ASP A 96 -2.02 -3.58 20.15
N TYR A 97 -3.18 -3.31 19.57
CA TYR A 97 -4.00 -2.17 19.96
C TYR A 97 -5.50 -2.46 19.85
N SER A 98 -6.28 -1.83 20.71
CA SER A 98 -7.74 -1.96 20.74
C SER A 98 -8.49 -0.61 20.72
N SER A 99 -7.76 0.50 20.71
CA SER A 99 -8.29 1.87 20.70
C SER A 99 -7.28 2.87 20.11
N GLY A 100 -7.72 4.11 19.92
CA GLY A 100 -6.90 5.21 19.41
C GLY A 100 -6.72 5.18 17.90
N ILE A 101 -5.79 6.00 17.41
CA ILE A 101 -5.50 6.13 15.99
C ILE A 101 -4.09 5.62 15.69
N TRP A 102 -4.00 4.55 14.90
CA TRP A 102 -2.75 3.89 14.56
C TRP A 102 -2.46 4.02 13.08
N GLN A 103 -1.17 4.11 12.74
CA GLN A 103 -0.76 4.19 11.35
C GLN A 103 0.40 3.26 11.05
N PHE A 104 0.27 2.48 9.98
CA PHE A 104 1.37 1.74 9.35
C PHE A 104 1.88 2.51 8.14
N GLU A 105 3.20 2.56 7.98
CA GLU A 105 3.88 3.02 6.77
C GLU A 105 4.88 1.97 6.29
N GLY A 106 5.03 1.83 4.98
CA GLY A 106 6.17 1.14 4.38
C GLY A 106 6.22 1.32 2.87
N TYR A 107 7.37 1.06 2.28
CA TYR A 107 7.51 0.98 0.83
C TYR A 107 7.40 -0.47 0.41
N ALA A 108 6.43 -0.77 -0.45
CA ALA A 108 6.20 -2.09 -1.01
C ALA A 108 6.70 -2.17 -2.45
N PHE A 109 7.13 -3.35 -2.87
CA PHE A 109 7.42 -3.71 -4.25
C PHE A 109 6.79 -5.07 -4.53
N VAL A 110 6.11 -5.20 -5.66
CA VAL A 110 5.54 -6.48 -6.11
C VAL A 110 6.05 -6.74 -7.52
N PRO A 111 6.76 -7.84 -7.78
CA PRO A 111 7.22 -8.17 -9.12
C PRO A 111 6.05 -8.44 -10.08
N ASN A 112 6.21 -8.12 -11.36
CA ASN A 112 5.33 -8.65 -12.39
C ASN A 112 5.45 -10.18 -12.50
N GLY A 113 4.42 -10.84 -13.03
CA GLY A 113 4.34 -12.29 -13.14
C GLY A 113 3.72 -13.00 -11.92
N THR A 114 3.46 -12.27 -10.84
CA THR A 114 2.67 -12.79 -9.70
C THR A 114 1.33 -12.09 -9.55
N SER A 115 0.29 -12.79 -9.09
CA SER A 115 -1.05 -12.26 -8.82
C SER A 115 -1.63 -12.92 -7.57
N GLY A 116 -2.67 -12.31 -6.99
CA GLY A 116 -3.29 -12.79 -5.76
C GLY A 116 -2.39 -12.68 -4.53
N VAL A 117 -1.61 -11.60 -4.45
CA VAL A 117 -0.66 -11.33 -3.36
C VAL A 117 -1.29 -10.39 -2.34
N THR A 118 -1.63 -10.87 -1.14
CA THR A 118 -2.00 -9.99 -0.02
C THR A 118 -0.73 -9.40 0.57
N ILE A 119 -0.53 -8.08 0.44
CA ILE A 119 0.74 -7.44 0.80
C ILE A 119 0.76 -6.87 2.22
N VAL A 120 -0.40 -6.44 2.73
CA VAL A 120 -0.56 -5.86 4.07
C VAL A 120 -1.96 -6.12 4.62
N GLN A 121 -2.04 -6.30 5.94
CA GLN A 121 -3.27 -6.63 6.66
C GLN A 121 -3.37 -5.88 7.98
N ILE A 122 -4.61 -5.64 8.43
CA ILE A 122 -4.95 -5.39 9.84
C ILE A 122 -5.70 -6.62 10.32
N HIS A 123 -5.14 -7.36 11.26
CA HIS A 123 -5.69 -8.61 11.80
C HIS A 123 -6.18 -8.40 13.23
N GLY A 124 -7.12 -9.23 13.69
CA GLY A 124 -7.60 -9.24 15.09
C GLY A 124 -8.99 -8.64 15.29
N ALA A 125 -9.74 -8.42 14.22
CA ALA A 125 -11.07 -7.84 14.26
C ALA A 125 -12.12 -8.80 14.85
N ALA A 126 -13.25 -8.25 15.30
CA ALA A 126 -14.39 -9.03 15.81
C ALA A 126 -15.22 -9.67 14.68
N VAL A 127 -15.42 -8.95 13.57
CA VAL A 127 -16.19 -9.43 12.41
C VAL A 127 -15.23 -10.04 11.39
N GLY A 128 -15.09 -11.36 11.43
CA GLY A 128 -14.05 -12.07 10.67
C GLY A 128 -12.65 -11.79 11.22
N ALA A 129 -11.61 -12.34 10.58
CA ALA A 129 -10.26 -12.33 11.16
C ALA A 129 -9.48 -11.00 10.99
N THR A 130 -9.94 -10.10 10.12
CA THR A 130 -9.17 -8.93 9.65
C THR A 130 -10.07 -7.74 9.41
N SER A 131 -9.61 -6.52 9.70
CA SER A 131 -10.28 -5.27 9.31
C SER A 131 -9.86 -4.77 7.92
N LEU A 132 -8.67 -5.21 7.45
CA LEU A 132 -8.12 -4.85 6.14
C LEU A 132 -7.29 -5.99 5.55
N GLN A 133 -7.43 -6.19 4.24
CA GLN A 133 -6.41 -6.81 3.40
C GLN A 133 -6.25 -5.98 2.14
N LEU A 134 -5.03 -5.59 1.79
CA LEU A 134 -4.71 -5.03 0.48
C LEU A 134 -4.07 -6.11 -0.37
N ARG A 135 -4.70 -6.44 -1.49
CA ARG A 135 -4.30 -7.53 -2.39
C ARG A 135 -3.94 -6.98 -3.76
N ILE A 136 -2.82 -7.43 -4.32
CA ILE A 136 -2.44 -7.14 -5.70
C ILE A 136 -2.94 -8.26 -6.60
N TYR A 137 -3.70 -7.88 -7.63
CA TYR A 137 -4.16 -8.75 -8.72
C TYR A 137 -3.81 -8.11 -10.05
N ASN A 138 -2.95 -8.73 -10.84
CA ASN A 138 -2.56 -8.26 -12.18
C ASN A 138 -2.11 -6.78 -12.18
N GLY A 139 -1.42 -6.35 -11.13
CA GLY A 139 -0.86 -5.01 -10.97
C GLY A 139 -1.78 -4.05 -10.21
N ASP A 140 -3.03 -4.45 -9.98
CA ASP A 140 -4.03 -3.63 -9.33
C ASP A 140 -4.18 -4.01 -7.85
N MET A 141 -4.10 -2.99 -6.99
CA MET A 141 -4.44 -3.12 -5.58
C MET A 141 -5.95 -3.09 -5.36
N ARG A 142 -6.44 -4.05 -4.59
CA ARG A 142 -7.83 -4.13 -4.16
C ARG A 142 -7.96 -4.27 -2.64
N TYR A 143 -9.05 -3.72 -2.11
CA TYR A 143 -9.54 -4.04 -0.76
C TYR A 143 -10.17 -5.44 -0.80
N TYR A 144 -9.53 -6.41 -0.14
CA TYR A 144 -9.81 -7.84 -0.33
C TYR A 144 -9.86 -8.18 -1.83
N LYS A 145 -11.00 -8.68 -2.33
CA LYS A 145 -11.26 -8.93 -3.76
C LYS A 145 -12.21 -7.91 -4.38
N TYR A 146 -12.60 -6.89 -3.61
CA TYR A 146 -13.72 -6.01 -3.92
C TYR A 146 -13.22 -4.74 -4.61
N ASN A 147 -13.15 -3.63 -3.87
CA ASN A 147 -12.92 -2.30 -4.40
C ASN A 147 -11.49 -2.14 -4.93
N LEU A 148 -11.36 -1.51 -6.10
CA LEU A 148 -10.08 -1.04 -6.63
C LEU A 148 -9.57 0.13 -5.77
N VAL A 149 -8.31 0.05 -5.36
CA VAL A 149 -7.63 1.07 -4.53
C VAL A 149 -6.59 1.82 -5.35
N ALA A 150 -5.78 1.11 -6.14
CA ALA A 150 -4.76 1.69 -7.01
C ALA A 150 -4.43 0.70 -8.14
N THR A 151 -3.87 1.20 -9.24
CA THR A 151 -3.56 0.40 -10.43
C THR A 151 -2.07 0.47 -10.78
N ASN A 152 -1.63 -0.45 -11.63
CA ASN A 152 -0.29 -0.45 -12.23
C ASN A 152 0.84 -0.36 -11.19
N LEU A 153 0.90 -1.28 -10.23
CA LEU A 153 1.84 -1.27 -9.10
C LEU A 153 2.99 -2.27 -9.20
N TYR A 154 3.15 -2.95 -10.33
CA TYR A 154 4.27 -3.87 -10.52
C TYR A 154 5.60 -3.17 -10.78
N ASP A 155 6.67 -3.88 -10.44
CA ASP A 155 8.07 -3.57 -10.78
C ASP A 155 8.53 -2.16 -10.37
N LYS A 156 7.90 -1.60 -9.33
CA LYS A 156 8.30 -0.33 -8.71
C LYS A 156 8.05 -0.35 -7.22
N TRP A 157 8.85 0.46 -6.52
CA TRP A 157 8.60 0.77 -5.12
C TRP A 157 7.46 1.76 -5.02
N PHE A 158 6.53 1.53 -4.10
CA PHE A 158 5.49 2.49 -3.77
C PHE A 158 5.26 2.60 -2.26
N ARG A 159 5.03 3.83 -1.78
CA ARG A 159 4.72 4.11 -0.37
C ARG A 159 3.27 3.76 -0.08
N VAL A 160 3.05 2.96 0.97
CA VAL A 160 1.75 2.60 1.52
C VAL A 160 1.64 3.21 2.91
N ASN A 161 0.59 4.01 3.14
CA ASN A 161 0.19 4.42 4.48
C ASN A 161 -1.24 3.93 4.76
N ILE A 162 -1.45 3.34 5.94
CA ILE A 162 -2.76 2.88 6.39
C ILE A 162 -3.00 3.50 7.76
N ILE A 163 -4.02 4.34 7.87
CA ILE A 163 -4.49 4.90 9.14
C ILE A 163 -5.72 4.12 9.58
N HIS A 164 -5.69 3.59 10.79
CA HIS A 164 -6.81 2.96 11.47
C HIS A 164 -7.23 3.83 12.66
N ASP A 165 -8.34 4.53 12.49
CA ASP A 165 -9.02 5.29 13.54
C ASP A 165 -10.05 4.35 14.19
N VAL A 166 -9.58 3.61 15.21
CA VAL A 166 -10.35 2.54 15.86
C VAL A 166 -11.57 3.11 16.57
N ASP A 167 -11.40 4.28 17.20
CA ASP A 167 -12.46 4.96 17.94
C ASP A 167 -13.64 5.37 17.04
N LYS A 168 -13.38 5.53 15.73
CA LYS A 168 -14.42 5.80 14.71
C LYS A 168 -14.72 4.62 13.80
N GLY A 169 -14.11 3.46 14.04
CA GLY A 169 -14.22 2.26 13.22
C GLY A 169 -13.91 2.52 11.75
N LYS A 170 -12.83 3.26 11.45
CA LYS A 170 -12.53 3.76 10.11
C LYS A 170 -11.10 3.50 9.70
N ILE A 171 -10.92 2.96 8.50
CA ILE A 171 -9.61 2.75 7.88
C ILE A 171 -9.48 3.65 6.65
N THR A 172 -8.34 4.34 6.54
CA THR A 172 -7.98 5.15 5.37
C THR A 172 -6.66 4.65 4.79
N VAL A 173 -6.63 4.42 3.48
CA VAL A 173 -5.46 3.94 2.75
C VAL A 173 -4.95 5.05 1.83
N PHE A 174 -3.66 5.29 1.87
CA PHE A 174 -2.94 6.21 1.00
C PHE A 174 -1.86 5.45 0.23
N ILE A 175 -1.67 5.82 -1.03
CA ILE A 175 -0.61 5.33 -1.91
C ILE A 175 0.11 6.54 -2.48
N GLU A 176 1.43 6.60 -2.35
CA GLU A 176 2.24 7.78 -2.72
C GLU A 176 1.76 9.07 -2.05
N GLY A 177 1.39 9.01 -0.77
CA GLY A 177 0.84 10.16 -0.03
C GLY A 177 -0.59 10.56 -0.43
N VAL A 178 -1.14 10.02 -1.52
CA VAL A 178 -2.48 10.34 -2.00
C VAL A 178 -3.51 9.41 -1.36
N LYS A 179 -4.57 9.97 -0.77
CA LYS A 179 -5.70 9.21 -0.23
C LYS A 179 -6.40 8.45 -1.36
N LYS A 180 -6.43 7.12 -1.27
CA LYS A 180 -7.02 6.25 -2.29
C LYS A 180 -8.33 5.60 -1.87
N PHE A 181 -8.46 5.28 -0.59
CA PHE A 181 -9.58 4.46 -0.14
C PHE A 181 -9.94 4.74 1.33
N VAL A 182 -11.23 4.70 1.64
CA VAL A 182 -11.77 4.82 3.00
C VAL A 182 -12.85 3.77 3.19
N VAL A 183 -12.82 3.05 4.31
CA VAL A 183 -13.79 2.00 4.63
C VAL A 183 -14.04 1.93 6.12
N LYS A 184 -15.18 1.35 6.52
CA LYS A 184 -15.41 0.96 7.91
C LYS A 184 -14.51 -0.23 8.27
N ASP A 185 -14.05 -0.28 9.51
CA ASP A 185 -13.35 -1.44 10.04
C ASP A 185 -14.31 -2.63 10.24
N GLN A 186 -13.79 -3.71 10.80
CA GLN A 186 -14.56 -4.91 11.08
C GLN A 186 -14.76 -5.10 12.60
N GLY A 187 -14.87 -4.00 13.33
CA GLY A 187 -15.11 -3.99 14.78
C GLY A 187 -13.87 -4.16 15.65
N PRO A 188 -14.06 -4.15 16.99
CA PRO A 188 -12.97 -4.08 17.96
C PRO A 188 -12.17 -5.39 18.04
N GLY A 189 -11.02 -5.34 18.70
CA GLY A 189 -10.25 -6.53 19.06
C GLY A 189 -8.82 -6.17 19.44
N ASP A 190 -7.97 -7.19 19.58
CA ASP A 190 -6.53 -7.03 19.75
C ASP A 190 -5.87 -6.96 18.37
N LEU A 191 -5.86 -5.75 17.80
CA LEU A 191 -5.54 -5.48 16.41
C LEU A 191 -4.04 -5.30 16.21
N TYR A 192 -3.54 -5.75 15.06
CA TYR A 192 -2.15 -5.56 14.69
C TYR A 192 -1.94 -5.55 13.18
N PHE A 193 -0.85 -4.89 12.76
CA PHE A 193 -0.45 -4.84 11.36
C PHE A 193 0.40 -6.05 10.97
N LYS A 194 0.21 -6.51 9.73
CA LYS A 194 1.04 -7.52 9.09
C LYS A 194 1.44 -7.05 7.70
N CYS A 195 2.65 -7.37 7.24
CA CYS A 195 3.08 -7.12 5.88
C CYS A 195 4.00 -8.23 5.36
N GLY A 196 4.00 -8.47 4.05
CA GLY A 196 4.74 -9.55 3.40
C GLY A 196 3.91 -10.15 2.27
N VAL A 197 3.83 -11.47 2.20
CA VAL A 197 2.97 -12.17 1.24
C VAL A 197 2.05 -13.14 1.98
N TYR A 198 0.75 -13.00 1.73
CA TYR A 198 -0.24 -14.03 2.02
C TYR A 198 -1.06 -14.33 0.77
N ALA A 199 -1.08 -15.59 0.35
CA ALA A 199 -1.78 -16.02 -0.85
C ALA A 199 -3.29 -15.77 -0.72
N ALA A 200 -3.85 -15.02 -1.66
CA ALA A 200 -5.28 -14.75 -1.69
C ALA A 200 -6.10 -16.04 -1.93
N PRO A 201 -7.40 -16.08 -1.57
CA PRO A 201 -8.23 -17.27 -1.74
C PRO A 201 -8.41 -17.73 -3.20
N ALA A 202 -8.32 -16.82 -4.17
CA ALA A 202 -8.52 -17.10 -5.59
C ALA A 202 -7.57 -16.26 -6.44
N ASN A 203 -7.33 -16.69 -7.67
CA ASN A 203 -6.50 -16.02 -8.69
C ASN A 203 -5.07 -15.73 -8.21
N SER A 204 -4.51 -16.63 -7.41
CA SER A 204 -3.11 -16.60 -7.01
C SER A 204 -2.24 -17.27 -8.06
N SER A 205 -1.10 -16.66 -8.38
CA SER A 205 -0.05 -17.32 -9.16
C SER A 205 0.58 -18.47 -8.37
N ASN A 206 1.25 -19.40 -9.06
CA ASN A 206 2.06 -20.43 -8.40
C ASN A 206 3.13 -19.79 -7.50
N TYR A 207 3.93 -18.86 -8.02
CA TYR A 207 4.89 -18.09 -7.23
C TYR A 207 4.31 -16.73 -6.84
N MET A 208 4.40 -16.37 -5.56
CA MET A 208 3.94 -15.10 -5.02
C MET A 208 5.04 -14.42 -4.22
N GLU A 209 5.27 -13.14 -4.52
CA GLU A 209 6.33 -12.35 -3.91
C GLU A 209 5.87 -10.93 -3.61
N SER A 210 6.40 -10.38 -2.51
CA SER A 210 6.41 -8.95 -2.24
C SER A 210 7.68 -8.62 -1.47
N ARG A 211 8.11 -7.36 -1.59
CA ARG A 211 9.27 -6.83 -0.88
C ARG A 211 8.89 -5.58 -0.12
N TRP A 212 9.51 -5.38 1.03
CA TRP A 212 9.22 -4.25 1.91
C TRP A 212 10.49 -3.62 2.45
N LYS A 213 10.51 -2.28 2.50
CA LYS A 213 11.55 -1.50 3.18
C LYS A 213 10.94 -0.31 3.91
N GLY A 214 11.67 0.23 4.90
CA GLY A 214 11.24 1.41 5.64
C GLY A 214 9.91 1.24 6.38
N ILE A 215 9.65 0.05 6.93
CA ILE A 215 8.43 -0.23 7.70
C ILE A 215 8.46 0.58 9.01
N LYS A 216 7.42 1.38 9.23
CA LYS A 216 7.25 2.19 10.43
C LYS A 216 5.83 2.06 10.98
N LEU A 217 5.70 2.32 12.26
CA LEU A 217 4.42 2.37 12.97
C LEU A 217 4.32 3.71 13.68
N TYR A 218 3.12 4.29 13.71
CA TYR A 218 2.85 5.53 14.39
C TYR A 218 1.54 5.45 15.17
N ARG A 219 1.36 6.36 16.12
CA ARG A 219 0.10 6.54 16.84
C ARG A 219 -0.23 8.00 17.05
N LYS A 220 -1.51 8.27 17.31
CA LYS A 220 -2.04 9.55 17.78
C LYS A 220 -2.99 9.30 18.94
#